data_AF-A0A1V4MLC7-F1
#
_entry.id   AF-A0A1V4MLC7-F1
#
_cell.length_a   1.000
_cell.length_b   1.000
_cell.length_c   1.000
_cell.angle_alpha   90.00
_cell.angle_beta   90.00
_cell.angle_gamma   90.00
#
_symmetry.space_group_name_H-M   'P 1'
#
loop_
_entity.id
_entity.type
_entity.pdbx_description
1 polymer ?
#
loop_
_entity_poly.entity_id
_entity_poly.type
_entity_poly.pdbx_seq_one_letter_code
_entity_poly.pdbx_strand_id
1 'polypeptide(L)'
;MAQIAIIAAGIAFAPPGPISPPHTTPNGTNINATAPRTGMVSGIIGRLEAKNLIGMVKEEKMAYQERMTEMYAACIASMGSSPWSGEATSVFLYPIVPNFLRFPNKYGRDERITHLEGGVAGAWIKRIVHTTMLYKAKSYPGWEFIPE
;
A
#
# COMPACT_ATOMS: atom_id res chain seq x y z
N MET A 1 21.81 17.85 -20.25
CA MET A 1 21.84 16.45 -20.71
C MET A 1 20.57 15.80 -20.20
N ALA A 2 19.63 15.46 -21.09
CA ALA A 2 18.38 14.83 -20.68
C ALA A 2 18.67 13.39 -20.24
N GLN A 3 18.83 13.18 -18.93
CA GLN A 3 18.89 11.84 -18.35
C GLN A 3 17.56 11.16 -18.69
N ILE A 4 17.59 10.09 -19.49
CA ILE A 4 16.41 9.28 -19.77
C ILE A 4 15.96 8.69 -18.43
N ALA A 5 14.94 9.28 -17.82
CA ALA A 5 14.37 8.77 -16.58
C ALA A 5 13.22 7.81 -16.92
N ILE A 6 13.49 6.53 -16.78
CA ILE A 6 12.44 5.51 -16.72
C ILE A 6 11.96 5.47 -15.27
N ILE A 7 10.69 5.78 -15.09
CA ILE A 7 10.02 5.79 -13.79
C ILE A 7 8.96 4.68 -13.78
N ALA A 8 8.89 3.93 -12.68
CA ALA A 8 7.91 2.86 -12.51
C ALA A 8 7.14 3.04 -11.19
N ALA A 9 5.82 2.87 -11.25
CA ALA A 9 4.95 3.01 -10.08
C ALA A 9 3.99 1.82 -9.93
N GLY A 10 3.46 1.65 -8.71
CA GLY A 10 2.48 0.61 -8.40
C GLY A 10 3.04 -0.81 -8.52
N ILE A 11 2.29 -1.73 -9.13
CA ILE A 11 2.68 -3.13 -9.24
C ILE A 11 3.89 -3.38 -10.16
N ALA A 12 4.17 -2.44 -11.08
CA ALA A 12 5.33 -2.51 -11.97
C ALA A 12 6.65 -2.22 -11.24
N PHE A 13 6.60 -1.58 -10.06
CA PHE A 13 7.75 -1.38 -9.21
C PHE A 13 8.18 -2.72 -8.57
N ALA A 14 9.47 -3.04 -8.71
CA ALA A 14 10.05 -4.24 -8.13
C ALA A 14 10.20 -4.05 -6.61
N PRO A 15 9.47 -4.81 -5.77
CA PRO A 15 9.65 -4.76 -4.32
C PRO A 15 11.02 -5.35 -3.93
N PRO A 16 11.47 -5.15 -2.67
CA PRO A 16 12.54 -5.96 -2.12
C PRO A 16 12.17 -7.45 -2.17
N GLY A 17 13.18 -8.31 -1.99
CA GLY A 17 13.03 -9.76 -2.02
C GLY A 17 12.03 -10.34 -1.00
N PRO A 18 12.07 -11.65 -0.75
CA PRO A 18 11.14 -12.29 0.18
C PRO A 18 11.12 -11.60 1.54
N ILE A 19 9.92 -11.28 2.04
CA ILE A 19 9.72 -10.59 3.33
C ILE A 19 9.46 -11.55 4.50
N SER A 20 9.28 -12.83 4.19
CA SER A 20 9.14 -13.90 5.18
C SER A 20 10.23 -14.96 4.96
N PRO A 21 10.52 -15.78 5.97
CA PRO A 21 11.29 -16.99 5.77
C PRO A 21 10.69 -17.82 4.62
N PRO A 22 11.52 -18.38 3.72
CA PRO A 22 11.07 -19.27 2.66
C PRO A 22 10.48 -20.55 3.27
N HIS A 23 9.37 -21.03 2.71
CA HIS A 23 8.75 -22.30 3.09
C HIS A 23 8.70 -23.25 1.89
N THR A 24 8.77 -24.55 2.14
CA THR A 24 8.63 -25.57 1.08
C THR A 24 7.48 -26.50 1.43
N THR A 25 6.60 -26.78 0.48
CA THR A 25 5.52 -27.76 0.65
C THR A 25 6.07 -29.20 0.70
N PRO A 26 5.29 -30.19 1.21
CA PRO A 26 5.68 -31.59 1.14
C PRO A 26 5.99 -32.10 -0.28
N ASN A 27 5.40 -31.46 -1.30
CA ASN A 27 5.61 -31.78 -2.72
C ASN A 27 6.81 -31.03 -3.34
N GLY A 28 7.60 -30.29 -2.55
CA GLY A 28 8.80 -29.59 -3.02
C GLY A 28 8.57 -28.20 -3.61
N THR A 29 7.33 -27.68 -3.64
CA THR A 29 7.05 -26.31 -4.11
C THR A 29 7.56 -25.27 -3.12
N ASN A 30 8.37 -24.32 -3.58
CA ASN A 30 8.87 -23.20 -2.80
C ASN A 30 7.83 -22.07 -2.68
N ILE A 31 7.59 -21.57 -1.47
CA ILE A 31 6.64 -20.53 -1.11
C ILE A 31 7.41 -19.37 -0.47
N ASN A 32 7.49 -18.26 -1.21
CA ASN A 32 8.16 -17.04 -0.78
C ASN A 32 7.17 -15.88 -0.78
N ALA A 33 6.87 -15.32 0.39
CA ALA A 33 6.00 -14.14 0.46
C ALA A 33 6.78 -12.89 0.06
N THR A 34 6.17 -12.05 -0.77
CA THR A 34 6.73 -10.78 -1.24
C THR A 34 5.91 -9.61 -0.67
N ALA A 35 6.50 -8.42 -0.58
CA ALA A 35 5.85 -7.24 -0.02
C ALA A 35 4.61 -6.85 -0.84
N PRO A 36 3.40 -6.73 -0.28
CA PRO A 36 2.24 -6.36 -1.07
C PRO A 36 2.39 -4.97 -1.72
N ARG A 37 1.78 -4.75 -2.87
CA ARG A 37 1.71 -3.44 -3.56
C ARG A 37 0.26 -3.00 -3.65
N THR A 38 -0.38 -2.81 -2.49
CA THR A 38 -1.82 -2.49 -2.41
C THR A 38 -2.13 -1.12 -3.03
N GLY A 39 -3.41 -0.77 -3.14
CA GLY A 39 -3.83 0.53 -3.69
C GLY A 39 -3.19 1.72 -2.95
N MET A 40 -3.13 1.66 -1.62
CA MET A 40 -2.49 2.70 -0.80
C MET A 40 -0.98 2.80 -1.08
N VAL A 41 -0.26 1.68 -1.06
CA VAL A 41 1.20 1.69 -1.36
C VAL A 41 1.47 2.14 -2.79
N SER A 42 0.64 1.74 -3.75
CA SER A 42 0.73 2.20 -5.12
C SER A 42 0.47 3.70 -5.25
N GLY A 43 -0.45 4.25 -4.45
CA GLY A 43 -0.70 5.69 -4.33
C GLY A 43 0.53 6.44 -3.82
N ILE A 44 1.14 5.95 -2.73
CA ILE A 44 2.35 6.54 -2.14
C ILE A 44 3.48 6.57 -3.17
N ILE A 45 3.75 5.43 -3.84
CA ILE A 45 4.78 5.34 -4.88
C ILE A 45 4.46 6.31 -6.02
N GLY A 46 3.23 6.32 -6.53
CA GLY A 46 2.82 7.23 -7.60
C GLY A 46 3.01 8.71 -7.24
N ARG A 47 2.71 9.09 -5.99
CA ARG A 47 2.91 10.46 -5.49
C ARG A 47 4.40 10.83 -5.41
N LEU A 48 5.25 9.92 -4.93
CA LEU A 48 6.70 10.15 -4.86
C LEU A 48 7.30 10.33 -6.26
N GLU A 49 6.93 9.44 -7.18
CA GLU A 49 7.38 9.51 -8.57
C GLU A 49 6.91 10.79 -9.27
N ALA A 50 5.66 11.23 -9.05
CA ALA A 50 5.18 12.50 -9.57
C ALA A 50 5.97 13.70 -9.03
N LYS A 51 6.28 13.72 -7.73
CA LYS A 51 7.10 14.78 -7.12
C LYS A 51 8.53 14.78 -7.63
N ASN A 52 9.13 13.60 -7.80
CA ASN A 52 10.46 13.46 -8.39
C ASN A 52 10.49 13.92 -9.84
N LEU A 53 9.48 13.59 -10.64
CA LEU A 53 9.39 14.07 -12.02
C LEU A 53 9.32 15.60 -12.08
N ILE A 54 8.55 16.24 -11.20
CA ILE A 54 8.50 17.70 -11.08
C ILE A 54 9.87 18.27 -10.69
N GLY A 55 10.54 17.67 -9.70
CA GLY A 55 11.88 18.06 -9.26
C GLY A 55 12.93 17.89 -10.35
N MET A 56 12.84 16.84 -11.16
CA MET A 56 13.71 16.63 -12.31
C MET A 56 13.53 17.71 -13.38
N VAL A 57 12.29 18.06 -13.71
CA VAL A 57 11.97 19.06 -14.74
C VAL A 57 12.34 20.48 -14.30
N LYS A 58 12.16 20.81 -13.02
CA LYS A 58 12.35 22.18 -12.50
C LYS A 58 13.71 22.44 -11.87
N GLU A 59 14.27 21.45 -11.19
CA GLU A 59 15.43 21.60 -10.29
C GLU A 59 16.59 20.65 -10.61
N GLU A 60 16.44 19.79 -11.63
CA GLU A 60 17.39 18.72 -11.98
C GLU A 60 17.73 17.80 -10.80
N LYS A 61 16.77 17.58 -9.89
CA LYS A 61 16.96 16.80 -8.66
C LYS A 61 15.85 15.77 -8.43
N MET A 62 16.25 14.61 -7.90
CA MET A 62 15.38 13.53 -7.43
C MET A 62 15.57 13.39 -5.91
N ALA A 63 14.71 14.03 -5.12
CA ALA A 63 14.90 14.16 -3.67
C ALA A 63 13.86 13.38 -2.85
N TYR A 64 12.74 12.99 -3.45
CA TYR A 64 11.64 12.35 -2.73
C TYR A 64 11.84 10.83 -2.73
N GLN A 65 11.86 10.24 -1.55
CA GLN A 65 11.96 8.80 -1.38
C GLN A 65 11.22 8.38 -0.12
N GLU A 66 10.69 7.17 -0.13
CA GLU A 66 10.08 6.56 1.04
C GLU A 66 10.41 5.08 1.02
N ARG A 67 10.77 4.53 2.18
CA ARG A 67 11.18 3.14 2.29
C ARG A 67 9.94 2.28 2.51
N MET A 68 9.86 1.11 1.90
CA MET A 68 8.80 0.14 2.22
C MET A 68 8.85 -0.35 3.68
N THR A 69 9.95 -0.11 4.40
CA THR A 69 10.08 -0.30 5.85
C THR A 69 9.46 0.83 6.69
N GLU A 70 8.85 1.81 6.04
CA GLU A 70 8.21 2.99 6.63
C GLU A 70 6.81 3.25 6.02
N MET A 71 6.44 2.54 4.96
CA MET A 71 5.12 2.65 4.35
C MET A 71 4.05 1.89 5.12
N TYR A 72 2.85 2.45 5.17
CA TYR A 72 1.66 1.84 5.73
C TYR A 72 0.82 1.14 4.65
N ALA A 73 0.10 0.09 5.00
CA ALA A 73 -0.88 -0.52 4.12
C ALA A 73 -2.17 -0.89 4.86
N ALA A 74 -3.30 -0.54 4.24
CA ALA A 74 -4.61 -1.05 4.57
C ALA A 74 -5.12 -1.97 3.46
N CYS A 75 -5.79 -3.05 3.84
CA CYS A 75 -6.56 -3.90 2.94
C CYS A 75 -7.94 -4.15 3.54
N ILE A 76 -8.99 -4.06 2.73
CA ILE A 76 -10.35 -4.35 3.17
C ILE A 76 -10.94 -5.43 2.27
N ALA A 77 -11.13 -6.61 2.85
CA ALA A 77 -11.69 -7.79 2.22
C ALA A 77 -13.18 -7.90 2.57
N SER A 78 -14.04 -7.78 1.57
CA SER A 78 -15.50 -7.86 1.75
C SER A 78 -15.93 -9.32 1.96
N MET A 79 -16.82 -9.55 2.94
CA MET A 79 -17.42 -10.86 3.26
C MET A 79 -18.94 -10.86 3.09
N GLY A 80 -19.60 -9.69 3.08
CA GLY A 80 -21.02 -9.53 2.77
C GLY A 80 -21.35 -8.12 2.30
N SER A 81 -22.33 -7.98 1.40
CA SER A 81 -22.60 -6.73 0.64
C SER A 81 -23.80 -5.92 1.11
N SER A 82 -24.24 -6.09 2.36
CA SER A 82 -25.42 -5.39 2.89
C SER A 82 -25.05 -4.07 3.61
N PRO A 83 -25.86 -3.00 3.51
CA PRO A 83 -25.59 -1.75 4.25
C PRO A 83 -25.69 -1.90 5.77
N TRP A 84 -26.61 -2.74 6.25
CA TRP A 84 -26.92 -2.86 7.68
C TRP A 84 -26.34 -4.12 8.33
N SER A 85 -26.13 -5.16 7.53
CA SER A 85 -25.62 -6.47 7.94
C SER A 85 -24.41 -6.91 7.12
N GLY A 86 -23.78 -5.98 6.39
CA GLY A 86 -22.57 -6.27 5.64
C GLY A 86 -21.41 -6.56 6.58
N GLU A 87 -20.45 -7.32 6.08
CA GLU A 87 -19.27 -7.67 6.85
C GLU A 87 -18.04 -7.53 5.96
N ALA A 88 -16.98 -6.96 6.52
CA ALA A 88 -15.68 -6.96 5.89
C ALA A 88 -14.58 -7.09 6.94
N THR A 89 -13.47 -7.70 6.52
CA THR A 89 -12.25 -7.78 7.29
C THR A 89 -11.30 -6.67 6.84
N SER A 90 -10.94 -5.79 7.76
CA SER A 90 -9.94 -4.76 7.59
C SER A 90 -8.62 -5.25 8.15
N VAL A 91 -7.56 -5.14 7.35
CA VAL A 91 -6.21 -5.54 7.71
C VAL A 91 -5.33 -4.30 7.61
N PHE A 92 -4.72 -3.94 8.72
CA PHE A 92 -3.79 -2.82 8.81
C PHE A 92 -2.39 -3.38 9.04
N LEU A 93 -1.40 -2.84 8.33
CA LEU A 93 -0.01 -3.28 8.43
C LEU A 93 0.92 -2.07 8.45
N TYR A 94 1.80 -2.03 9.46
CA TYR A 94 2.86 -1.03 9.52
C TYR A 94 4.12 -1.57 10.20
N PRO A 95 5.30 -1.41 9.58
CA PRO A 95 5.52 -1.06 8.18
C PRO A 95 5.17 -2.23 7.25
N ILE A 96 4.98 -1.99 5.94
CA ILE A 96 4.62 -3.05 5.00
C ILE A 96 5.71 -4.11 4.84
N VAL A 97 6.99 -3.70 4.78
CA VAL A 97 8.15 -4.60 4.87
C VAL A 97 8.65 -4.61 6.31
N PRO A 98 8.78 -5.79 6.96
CA PRO A 98 9.26 -5.87 8.34
C PRO A 98 10.59 -5.15 8.56
N ASN A 99 10.70 -4.41 9.66
CA ASN A 99 11.91 -3.72 10.09
C ASN A 99 12.26 -4.11 11.53
N PHE A 100 13.11 -5.13 11.67
CA PHE A 100 13.54 -5.67 12.96
C PHE A 100 14.49 -4.74 13.74
N LEU A 101 15.11 -3.76 13.06
CA LEU A 101 15.94 -2.76 13.74
C LEU A 101 15.08 -1.72 14.46
N ARG A 102 13.96 -1.32 13.85
CA ARG A 102 13.02 -0.35 14.42
C ARG A 102 12.01 -0.99 15.37
N PHE A 103 11.54 -2.18 15.05
CA PHE A 103 10.56 -2.93 15.83
C PHE A 103 11.18 -4.26 16.28
N PRO A 104 11.85 -4.30 17.46
CA PRO A 104 12.54 -5.48 17.96
C PRO A 104 11.56 -6.50 18.57
N ASN A 105 10.52 -6.87 17.81
CA ASN A 105 9.58 -7.92 18.15
C ASN A 105 9.65 -9.06 17.14
N LYS A 106 8.84 -10.11 17.36
CA LYS A 106 8.81 -11.31 16.52
C LYS A 106 8.48 -11.01 15.05
N TYR A 107 7.75 -9.94 14.78
CA TYR A 107 7.17 -9.67 13.46
C TYR A 107 7.87 -8.55 12.69
N GLY A 108 8.75 -7.77 13.34
CA GLY A 108 9.36 -6.58 12.75
C GLY A 108 8.33 -5.50 12.39
N ARG A 109 7.19 -5.46 13.09
CA ARG A 109 6.05 -4.57 12.80
C ARG A 109 5.53 -3.93 14.07
N ASP A 110 4.88 -2.78 13.94
CA ASP A 110 4.18 -2.17 15.07
C ASP A 110 2.89 -2.95 15.35
N GLU A 111 2.79 -3.59 16.51
CA GLU A 111 1.65 -4.41 16.92
C GLU A 111 0.42 -3.59 17.30
N ARG A 112 0.57 -2.31 17.63
CA ARG A 112 -0.58 -1.43 17.91
C ARG A 112 -1.32 -1.09 16.62
N ILE A 113 -0.55 -0.91 15.55
CA ILE A 113 -1.06 -0.53 14.24
C ILE A 113 -1.38 -1.75 13.38
N THR A 114 -0.58 -2.81 13.49
CA THR A 114 -0.75 -4.03 12.71
C THR A 114 -1.77 -4.94 13.39
N HIS A 115 -3.03 -4.81 12.96
CA HIS A 115 -4.13 -5.62 13.47
C HIS A 115 -5.12 -5.95 12.36
N LEU A 116 -5.99 -6.91 12.65
CA LEU A 116 -7.06 -7.36 11.79
C LEU A 116 -8.38 -7.20 12.54
N GLU A 117 -9.32 -6.52 11.93
CA GLU A 117 -10.65 -6.24 12.50
C GLU A 117 -11.74 -6.64 11.52
N GLY A 118 -12.67 -7.49 11.96
CA GLY A 118 -13.86 -7.86 11.20
C GLY A 118 -15.07 -7.09 11.69
N GLY A 119 -15.91 -6.61 10.77
CA GLY A 119 -17.22 -6.07 11.13
C GLY A 119 -17.88 -5.20 10.07
N VAL A 120 -19.05 -4.66 10.45
CA VAL A 120 -19.88 -3.78 9.60
C VAL A 120 -19.15 -2.48 9.26
N ALA A 121 -18.32 -1.96 10.15
CA ALA A 121 -17.52 -0.76 9.91
C ALA A 121 -16.61 -0.91 8.68
N GLY A 122 -15.94 -2.05 8.52
CA GLY A 122 -15.13 -2.35 7.35
C GLY A 122 -15.94 -2.34 6.05
N ALA A 123 -17.17 -2.84 6.08
CA ALA A 123 -18.05 -2.86 4.91
C ALA A 123 -18.44 -1.43 4.48
N TRP A 124 -18.73 -0.55 5.44
CA TRP A 124 -18.98 0.87 5.16
C TRP A 124 -17.74 1.58 4.62
N ILE A 125 -16.58 1.38 5.26
CA ILE A 125 -15.32 1.99 4.80
C ILE A 125 -15.02 1.54 3.36
N LYS A 126 -15.17 0.25 3.05
CA LYS A 126 -15.01 -0.27 1.68
C LYS A 126 -15.89 0.48 0.68
N ARG A 127 -17.17 0.69 1.03
CA ARG A 127 -18.14 1.40 0.18
C ARG A 127 -17.77 2.88 0.00
N ILE A 128 -17.38 3.56 1.07
CA ILE A 128 -16.94 4.96 1.04
C ILE A 128 -15.73 5.08 0.12
N VAL A 129 -14.66 4.33 0.40
CA VAL A 129 -13.40 4.37 -0.38
C VAL A 129 -13.64 4.01 -1.85
N HIS A 130 -14.51 3.03 -2.13
CA HIS A 130 -14.88 2.70 -3.51
C HIS A 130 -15.54 3.88 -4.23
N THR A 131 -16.51 4.53 -3.57
CA THR A 131 -17.27 5.63 -4.16
C THR A 131 -16.41 6.87 -4.34
N THR A 132 -15.59 7.22 -3.34
CA THR A 132 -14.69 8.38 -3.40
C THR A 132 -13.57 8.17 -4.40
N MET A 133 -13.02 6.95 -4.53
CA MET A 133 -12.04 6.61 -5.56
C MET A 133 -12.63 6.83 -6.97
N LEU A 134 -13.85 6.34 -7.23
CA LEU A 134 -14.51 6.54 -8.53
C LEU A 134 -14.82 8.02 -8.79
N TYR A 135 -15.22 8.77 -7.76
CA TYR A 135 -15.44 10.21 -7.86
C TYR A 135 -14.14 10.94 -8.24
N LYS A 136 -13.04 10.60 -7.57
CA LYS A 136 -11.70 11.15 -7.82
C LYS A 136 -11.19 10.80 -9.23
N ALA A 137 -11.39 9.56 -9.66
CA ALA A 137 -10.98 9.09 -10.99
C ALA A 137 -11.73 9.79 -12.14
N LYS A 138 -12.96 10.27 -11.89
CA LYS A 138 -13.75 11.06 -12.85
C LYS A 138 -13.45 12.56 -12.80
N SER A 139 -12.54 13.00 -11.92
CA SER A 139 -12.14 14.40 -11.74
C SER A 139 -13.30 15.36 -11.47
N TYR A 140 -14.33 14.89 -10.76
CA TYR A 140 -15.47 15.72 -10.39
C TYR A 140 -15.07 16.86 -9.42
N PRO A 141 -15.82 17.97 -9.36
CA PRO A 141 -15.45 19.13 -8.55
C PRO A 141 -15.08 18.78 -7.10
N GLY A 142 -13.98 19.34 -6.59
CA GLY A 142 -13.49 19.07 -5.23
C GLY A 142 -12.74 17.75 -5.04
N TRP A 143 -12.44 17.01 -6.12
CA TRP A 143 -11.67 15.75 -6.05
C TRP A 143 -10.29 15.89 -5.38
N GLU A 144 -9.68 17.08 -5.46
CA GLU A 144 -8.37 17.39 -4.87
C GLU A 144 -8.38 17.31 -3.33
N PHE A 145 -9.53 17.55 -2.71
CA PHE A 145 -9.69 17.45 -1.25
C PHE A 145 -9.84 16.01 -0.76
N ILE A 146 -10.08 15.05 -1.64
CA ILE A 146 -10.20 13.64 -1.28
C ILE A 146 -8.77 13.11 -1.05
N PRO A 147 -8.45 12.65 0.18
CA PRO A 147 -7.12 12.14 0.47
C PRO A 147 -6.77 10.91 -0.37
N GLU A 148 -5.49 10.61 -0.41
CA GLU A 148 -4.96 9.33 -0.88
C GLU A 148 -5.25 8.21 0.12
#